data_AF-A0A0L0FCB8-F1
#
_entry.id   AF-A0A0L0FCB8-F1
#
_cell.length_a   1.000
_cell.length_b   1.000
_cell.length_c   1.000
_cell.angle_alpha   90.00
_cell.angle_beta   90.00
_cell.angle_gamma   90.00
#
_symmetry.space_group_name_H-M   'P 1'
#
loop_
_entity.id
_entity.type
_entity.pdbx_description
1 polymer ?
#
loop_
_entity_poly.entity_id
_entity_poly.type
_entity_poly.pdbx_seq_one_letter_code
_entity_poly.pdbx_strand_id
1 'polypeptide(L)'
;MFRLIQRLKPPQLRKRHILNPYVHTRLASNMSVDASTIVTNDSVITSNPPGKVNAVVVLLGWLGATHRPLGKYAEMYQKRGCVTIATTAPAGSVMFPGTSAVRELASSVLNEAASSINRVETMADNTKVPLIVHAFSNGGAFVVETIENLIQENSQDVERTVSNPGTVIEKDTKLQENTQLAADRIRLGGQVFDSAPAMMHLQAGVTAIGHAIPGSAILRVGVQAVFGIVAALGVVYARATGAPGRGVVFWDHMQQSNLGCKQYYIYSVDDELTDAKYLDELIAYRKEKGVEITAIRLESSPHVQHLKSHPEVYNQFVDNILEEAGMHASSN
;
A
#
# COMPACT_ATOMS: atom_id res chain seq x y z
N MET A 1 26.53 -65.82 -38.40
CA MET A 1 26.62 -65.97 -36.92
C MET A 1 27.10 -64.64 -36.38
N PHE A 2 26.27 -63.92 -35.60
CA PHE A 2 26.59 -62.91 -34.56
C PHE A 2 27.64 -61.82 -34.89
N ARG A 3 27.59 -60.53 -34.58
CA ARG A 3 26.85 -59.53 -33.75
C ARG A 3 27.68 -58.24 -34.01
N LEU A 4 27.31 -56.98 -33.78
CA LEU A 4 26.11 -56.22 -33.47
C LEU A 4 26.62 -54.77 -33.53
N ILE A 5 26.16 -53.98 -34.52
CA ILE A 5 26.42 -52.54 -34.59
C ILE A 5 25.41 -51.86 -33.66
N GLN A 6 25.86 -51.28 -32.55
CA GLN A 6 25.03 -50.38 -31.74
C GLN A 6 25.00 -48.99 -32.39
N ARG A 7 23.95 -48.72 -33.16
CA ARG A 7 23.49 -47.35 -33.45
C ARG A 7 22.47 -46.97 -32.38
N LEU A 8 22.78 -45.90 -31.63
CA LEU A 8 21.87 -45.25 -30.70
C LEU A 8 20.64 -44.72 -31.46
N LYS A 9 19.44 -45.16 -31.06
CA LYS A 9 18.18 -44.52 -31.45
C LYS A 9 17.93 -43.33 -30.51
N PRO A 10 17.60 -42.12 -31.00
CA PRO A 10 17.08 -41.07 -30.13
C PRO A 10 15.62 -41.39 -29.73
N PRO A 11 15.21 -41.11 -28.48
CA PRO A 11 13.85 -41.33 -28.02
C PRO A 11 12.88 -40.22 -28.45
N GLN A 12 11.79 -40.67 -29.07
CA GLN A 12 10.43 -40.15 -29.17
C GLN A 12 10.12 -38.77 -28.54
N LEU A 13 9.69 -37.83 -29.40
CA LEU A 13 9.05 -36.56 -29.04
C LEU A 13 7.71 -36.79 -28.34
N ARG A 14 7.63 -36.51 -27.04
CA ARG A 14 6.34 -36.29 -26.35
C ARG A 14 5.82 -34.90 -26.69
N LYS A 15 4.57 -34.84 -27.15
CA LYS A 15 3.80 -33.61 -27.38
C LYS A 15 3.87 -32.71 -26.14
N ARG A 16 4.51 -31.54 -26.26
CA ARG A 16 4.36 -30.45 -25.29
C ARG A 16 2.93 -29.93 -25.42
N HIS A 17 2.15 -30.04 -24.35
CA HIS A 17 1.00 -29.17 -24.17
C HIS A 17 1.50 -27.73 -24.22
N ILE A 18 0.85 -26.94 -25.07
CA ILE A 18 1.08 -25.52 -25.26
C ILE A 18 0.63 -24.86 -23.95
N LEU A 19 1.59 -24.60 -23.05
CA LEU A 19 1.38 -23.68 -21.94
C LEU A 19 1.28 -22.28 -22.54
N ASN A 20 0.13 -21.66 -22.28
CA ASN A 20 -0.25 -20.33 -22.72
C ASN A 20 0.80 -19.30 -22.24
N PRO A 21 1.49 -18.61 -23.15
CA PRO A 21 2.48 -17.62 -22.80
C PRO A 21 1.83 -16.21 -22.86
N TYR A 22 2.00 -15.43 -21.79
CA TYR A 22 1.83 -13.97 -21.74
C TYR A 22 0.41 -13.37 -21.72
N VAL A 23 0.04 -12.83 -20.56
CA VAL A 23 -0.64 -11.53 -20.48
C VAL A 23 0.36 -10.53 -19.90
N HIS A 24 0.58 -9.44 -20.62
CA HIS A 24 1.61 -8.45 -20.39
C HIS A 24 1.39 -7.63 -19.11
N THR A 25 2.33 -7.71 -18.18
CA THR A 25 2.85 -6.53 -17.49
C THR A 25 4.37 -6.60 -17.63
N ARG A 26 4.99 -5.54 -18.19
CA ARG A 26 6.43 -5.48 -18.42
C ARG A 26 7.19 -5.50 -17.09
N LEU A 27 7.50 -6.67 -16.55
CA LEU A 27 8.63 -6.83 -15.64
C LEU A 27 9.90 -6.97 -16.47
N ALA A 28 10.27 -5.90 -17.17
CA ALA A 28 11.63 -5.76 -17.67
C ALA A 28 12.52 -5.48 -16.45
N SER A 29 13.27 -6.50 -16.04
CA SER A 29 14.36 -6.34 -15.08
C SER A 29 15.24 -5.17 -15.49
N ASN A 30 15.32 -4.14 -14.63
CA ASN A 30 16.20 -2.97 -14.69
C ASN A 30 15.84 -1.78 -15.61
N MET A 31 14.57 -1.51 -15.91
CA MET A 31 14.18 -0.16 -16.36
C MET A 31 13.69 0.65 -15.15
N SER A 32 14.14 1.90 -15.02
CA SER A 32 13.59 2.88 -14.07
C SER A 32 12.16 3.23 -14.50
N VAL A 33 11.21 2.36 -14.17
CA VAL A 33 9.78 2.67 -14.28
C VAL A 33 9.48 3.77 -13.25
N ASP A 34 8.66 4.75 -13.64
CA ASP A 34 8.22 5.82 -12.75
C ASP A 34 7.58 5.21 -11.49
N ALA A 35 8.05 5.63 -10.31
CA ALA A 35 7.59 5.12 -9.02
C ALA A 35 6.07 5.23 -8.85
N SER A 36 5.43 6.19 -9.53
CA SER A 36 3.98 6.43 -9.54
C SER A 36 3.15 5.40 -10.32
N THR A 37 3.81 4.54 -11.10
CA THR A 37 3.13 3.55 -11.95
C THR A 37 2.42 2.51 -11.10
N ILE A 38 1.11 2.36 -11.30
CA ILE A 38 0.34 1.29 -10.67
C ILE A 38 0.64 -0.02 -11.39
N VAL A 39 1.13 -1.00 -10.64
CA VAL A 39 1.39 -2.36 -11.12
C VAL A 39 0.38 -3.30 -10.48
N THR A 40 -0.43 -3.95 -11.32
CA THR A 40 -1.40 -4.96 -10.89
C THR A 40 -1.02 -6.34 -11.40
N ASN A 41 -1.56 -7.38 -10.77
CA ASN A 41 -1.38 -8.74 -11.21
C ASN A 41 -2.69 -9.54 -11.11
N ASP A 42 -3.16 -10.03 -12.26
CA ASP A 42 -4.35 -10.88 -12.35
C ASP A 42 -4.00 -12.37 -12.52
N SER A 43 -2.71 -12.74 -12.47
CA SER A 43 -2.29 -14.14 -12.66
C SER A 43 -2.94 -15.08 -11.65
N VAL A 44 -3.22 -14.60 -10.43
CA VAL A 44 -3.87 -15.38 -9.37
C VAL A 44 -5.27 -15.85 -9.76
N ILE A 45 -6.02 -15.05 -10.52
CA ILE A 45 -7.37 -15.37 -11.01
C ILE A 45 -7.32 -16.49 -12.07
N THR A 46 -6.23 -16.56 -12.84
CA THR A 46 -6.09 -17.52 -13.96
C THR A 46 -5.26 -18.76 -13.62
N SER A 47 -4.42 -18.71 -12.59
CA SER A 47 -3.55 -19.81 -12.17
C SER A 47 -4.22 -20.80 -11.22
N ASN A 48 -5.26 -20.37 -10.52
CA ASN A 48 -6.09 -21.24 -9.70
C ASN A 48 -7.33 -21.66 -10.54
N PRO A 49 -7.82 -22.91 -10.45
CA PRO A 49 -9.21 -23.18 -10.86
C PRO A 49 -10.12 -22.20 -10.11
N PRO A 50 -11.25 -21.72 -10.69
CA PRO A 50 -12.06 -20.63 -10.13
C PRO A 50 -12.37 -20.92 -8.67
N GLY A 51 -11.58 -20.29 -7.81
CA GLY A 51 -11.46 -20.61 -6.41
C GLY A 51 -11.30 -19.30 -5.67
N LYS A 52 -11.62 -19.33 -4.38
CA LYS A 52 -11.73 -18.13 -3.56
C LYS A 52 -10.40 -17.34 -3.55
N VAL A 53 -10.48 -16.07 -3.95
CA VAL A 53 -9.40 -15.09 -3.76
C VAL A 53 -9.46 -14.59 -2.32
N ASN A 54 -8.34 -14.62 -1.63
CA ASN A 54 -8.32 -14.31 -0.19
C ASN A 54 -8.48 -12.81 0.09
N ALA A 55 -7.87 -11.95 -0.73
CA ALA A 55 -8.03 -10.50 -0.66
C ALA A 55 -7.54 -9.82 -1.95
N VAL A 56 -8.00 -8.59 -2.18
CA VAL A 56 -7.27 -7.61 -2.99
C VAL A 56 -6.37 -6.82 -2.04
N VAL A 57 -5.10 -6.67 -2.37
CA VAL A 57 -4.10 -6.02 -1.51
C VAL A 57 -3.44 -4.86 -2.23
N VAL A 58 -3.58 -3.66 -1.69
CA VAL A 58 -2.90 -2.45 -2.17
C VAL A 58 -1.63 -2.25 -1.36
N LEU A 59 -0.47 -2.22 -2.02
CA LEU A 59 0.84 -1.98 -1.44
C LEU A 59 1.31 -0.57 -1.81
N LEU A 60 1.48 0.28 -0.80
CA LEU A 60 1.85 1.69 -0.94
C LEU A 60 3.27 1.90 -0.44
N GLY A 61 4.21 2.02 -1.39
CA GLY A 61 5.64 2.07 -1.12
C GLY A 61 6.12 3.31 -0.35
N TRP A 62 7.29 3.17 0.26
CA TRP A 62 8.00 4.25 0.97
C TRP A 62 8.70 5.22 0.01
N LEU A 63 9.32 6.28 0.55
CA LEU A 63 10.04 7.28 -0.24
C LEU A 63 11.15 6.64 -1.09
N GLY A 64 11.00 6.72 -2.42
CA GLY A 64 11.96 6.15 -3.37
C GLY A 64 11.91 4.63 -3.50
N ALA A 65 10.84 3.98 -3.00
CA ALA A 65 10.64 2.55 -3.23
C ALA A 65 10.58 2.26 -4.74
N THR A 66 11.26 1.20 -5.15
CA THR A 66 11.21 0.70 -6.53
C THR A 66 10.33 -0.55 -6.60
N HIS A 67 9.90 -0.93 -7.80
CA HIS A 67 9.05 -2.11 -7.97
C HIS A 67 9.72 -3.41 -7.51
N ARG A 68 11.05 -3.50 -7.49
CA ARG A 68 11.74 -4.75 -7.12
C ARG A 68 11.61 -5.09 -5.62
N PRO A 69 11.96 -4.20 -4.67
CA PRO A 69 11.70 -4.43 -3.26
C PRO A 69 10.21 -4.59 -2.95
N LEU A 70 9.35 -3.68 -3.47
CA LEU A 70 7.91 -3.73 -3.24
C LEU A 70 7.28 -5.02 -3.82
N GLY A 71 7.80 -5.49 -4.96
CA GLY A 71 7.40 -6.72 -5.61
C GLY A 71 7.59 -7.98 -4.77
N LYS A 72 8.55 -7.99 -3.83
CA LYS A 72 8.70 -9.11 -2.88
C LYS A 72 7.51 -9.24 -1.92
N TYR A 73 6.95 -8.10 -1.49
CA TYR A 73 5.74 -8.07 -0.67
C TYR A 73 4.53 -8.46 -1.52
N ALA A 74 4.46 -8.00 -2.78
CA ALA A 74 3.42 -8.42 -3.71
C ALA A 74 3.44 -9.94 -3.93
N GLU A 75 4.60 -10.52 -4.24
CA GLU A 75 4.77 -11.97 -4.40
C GLU A 75 4.39 -12.75 -3.13
N MET A 76 4.69 -12.22 -1.96
CA MET A 76 4.32 -12.83 -0.67
C MET A 76 2.79 -12.93 -0.52
N TYR A 77 2.04 -11.89 -0.87
CA TYR A 77 0.56 -11.91 -0.87
C TYR A 77 0.01 -12.79 -2.01
N GLN A 78 0.60 -12.75 -3.20
CA GLN A 78 0.17 -13.55 -4.35
C GLN A 78 0.27 -15.06 -4.07
N LYS A 79 1.35 -15.50 -3.39
CA LYS A 79 1.51 -16.89 -2.94
C LYS A 79 0.41 -17.35 -1.97
N ARG A 80 -0.28 -16.40 -1.35
CA ARG A 80 -1.43 -16.60 -0.45
C ARG A 80 -2.76 -16.39 -1.14
N GLY A 81 -2.81 -16.42 -2.48
CA GLY A 81 -4.05 -16.32 -3.23
C GLY A 81 -4.67 -14.92 -3.23
N CYS A 82 -3.85 -13.87 -3.06
CA CYS A 82 -4.31 -12.48 -3.14
C CYS A 82 -4.01 -11.85 -4.51
N VAL A 83 -4.92 -11.02 -4.99
CA VAL A 83 -4.63 -10.08 -6.09
C VAL A 83 -3.92 -8.87 -5.49
N THR A 84 -2.87 -8.38 -6.15
CA THR A 84 -2.06 -7.27 -5.61
C THR A 84 -2.03 -6.09 -6.56
N ILE A 85 -2.10 -4.89 -5.99
CA ILE A 85 -1.93 -3.60 -6.63
C ILE A 85 -0.75 -2.93 -5.91
N ALA A 86 0.34 -2.62 -6.59
CA ALA A 86 1.53 -2.03 -5.99
C ALA A 86 1.89 -0.71 -6.67
N THR A 87 2.10 0.33 -5.88
CA THR A 87 2.51 1.64 -6.38
C THR A 87 3.31 2.41 -5.32
N THR A 88 4.03 3.45 -5.72
CA THR A 88 4.79 4.32 -4.83
C THR A 88 4.51 5.77 -5.16
N ALA A 89 4.25 6.61 -4.15
CA ALA A 89 4.06 8.03 -4.42
C ALA A 89 5.32 8.66 -5.03
N PRO A 90 5.20 9.58 -6.00
CA PRO A 90 6.35 10.31 -6.52
C PRO A 90 7.16 10.94 -5.38
N ALA A 91 8.48 10.72 -5.36
CA ALA A 91 9.32 11.19 -4.26
C ALA A 91 9.21 12.71 -4.04
N GLY A 92 9.06 13.47 -5.13
CA GLY A 92 8.85 14.92 -5.08
C GLY A 92 7.59 15.33 -4.33
N SER A 93 6.46 14.63 -4.54
CA SER A 93 5.19 14.98 -3.89
C SER A 93 5.14 14.57 -2.41
N VAL A 94 5.90 13.54 -2.03
CA VAL A 94 6.10 13.14 -0.63
C VAL A 94 6.99 14.15 0.11
N MET A 95 8.09 14.61 -0.51
CA MET A 95 9.01 15.59 0.08
C MET A 95 8.43 17.00 0.14
N PHE A 96 7.67 17.38 -0.88
CA PHE A 96 7.17 18.75 -1.09
C PHE A 96 5.64 18.70 -1.26
N PRO A 97 4.88 18.57 -0.15
CA PRO A 97 3.43 18.53 -0.19
C PRO A 97 2.87 19.85 -0.71
N GLY A 98 1.78 19.78 -1.48
CA GLY A 98 1.15 20.94 -2.13
C GLY A 98 0.77 20.74 -3.59
N THR A 99 1.20 19.64 -4.20
CA THR A 99 0.75 19.20 -5.53
C THR A 99 -0.48 18.29 -5.44
N SER A 100 -1.31 18.24 -6.49
CA SER A 100 -2.40 17.26 -6.63
C SER A 100 -1.93 15.81 -6.80
N ALA A 101 -0.63 15.57 -7.04
CA ALA A 101 -0.11 14.26 -7.41
C ALA A 101 -0.43 13.12 -6.42
N VAL A 102 -0.36 13.35 -5.10
CA VAL A 102 -0.73 12.30 -4.12
C VAL A 102 -2.23 12.01 -4.16
N ARG A 103 -3.06 13.04 -4.40
CA ARG A 103 -4.51 12.90 -4.55
C ARG A 103 -4.90 12.20 -5.84
N GLU A 104 -4.26 12.55 -6.95
CA GLU A 104 -4.43 11.86 -8.23
C GLU A 104 -4.06 10.38 -8.11
N LEU A 105 -2.92 10.08 -7.47
CA LEU A 105 -2.51 8.70 -7.20
C LEU A 105 -3.53 7.97 -6.32
N ALA A 106 -4.01 8.58 -5.24
CA ALA A 106 -5.02 7.99 -4.37
C ALA A 106 -6.33 7.67 -5.13
N SER A 107 -6.80 8.59 -5.98
CA SER A 107 -7.94 8.34 -6.86
C SER A 107 -7.70 7.20 -7.85
N SER A 108 -6.51 7.13 -8.46
CA SER A 108 -6.13 6.01 -9.35
C SER A 108 -6.07 4.68 -8.60
N VAL A 109 -5.56 4.67 -7.37
CA VAL A 109 -5.53 3.48 -6.51
C VAL A 109 -6.95 3.01 -6.17
N LEU A 110 -7.86 3.92 -5.81
CA LEU A 110 -9.26 3.59 -5.52
C LEU A 110 -9.97 3.01 -6.76
N ASN A 111 -9.74 3.60 -7.93
CA ASN A 111 -10.29 3.10 -9.20
C ASN A 111 -9.76 1.71 -9.54
N GLU A 112 -8.45 1.47 -9.39
CA GLU A 112 -7.88 0.16 -9.69
C GLU A 112 -8.28 -0.90 -8.66
N ALA A 113 -8.41 -0.52 -7.38
CA ALA A 113 -8.93 -1.40 -6.33
C ALA A 113 -10.37 -1.80 -6.62
N ALA A 114 -11.25 -0.85 -6.95
CA ALA A 114 -12.63 -1.13 -7.34
C ALA A 114 -12.71 -2.01 -8.60
N SER A 115 -11.88 -1.73 -9.60
CA SER A 115 -11.77 -2.56 -10.81
C SER A 115 -11.37 -4.00 -10.46
N SER A 116 -10.34 -4.18 -9.63
CA SER A 116 -9.86 -5.51 -9.20
C SER A 116 -10.89 -6.26 -8.35
N ILE A 117 -11.59 -5.58 -7.44
CA ILE A 117 -12.70 -6.14 -6.65
C ILE A 117 -13.79 -6.66 -7.57
N ASN A 118 -14.28 -5.83 -8.50
CA ASN A 118 -15.33 -6.22 -9.44
C ASN A 118 -14.90 -7.41 -10.31
N ARG A 119 -13.64 -7.43 -10.78
CA ARG A 119 -13.10 -8.58 -11.55
C ARG A 119 -13.12 -9.85 -10.71
N VAL A 120 -12.63 -9.80 -9.47
CA VAL A 120 -12.59 -10.95 -8.57
C VAL A 120 -14.00 -11.46 -8.26
N GLU A 121 -14.92 -10.58 -7.86
CA GLU A 121 -16.30 -10.96 -7.52
C GLU A 121 -17.10 -11.47 -8.75
N THR A 122 -16.67 -11.14 -9.96
CA THR A 122 -17.26 -11.67 -11.21
C THR A 122 -16.66 -13.01 -11.63
N MET A 123 -15.36 -13.22 -11.44
CA MET A 123 -14.60 -14.32 -12.05
C MET A 123 -14.19 -15.42 -11.07
N ALA A 124 -14.19 -15.15 -9.77
CA ALA A 124 -13.79 -16.08 -8.72
C ALA A 124 -14.97 -16.45 -7.80
N ASP A 125 -14.78 -17.45 -6.95
CA ASP A 125 -15.78 -17.87 -5.94
C ASP A 125 -15.75 -16.93 -4.72
N ASN A 126 -16.15 -15.67 -4.95
CA ASN A 126 -16.13 -14.59 -3.98
C ASN A 126 -17.45 -13.83 -3.99
N THR A 127 -18.19 -13.88 -2.88
CA THR A 127 -19.37 -13.00 -2.69
C THR A 127 -18.95 -11.57 -2.36
N LYS A 128 -18.01 -11.41 -1.43
CA LYS A 128 -17.37 -10.13 -1.08
C LYS A 128 -15.89 -10.38 -0.86
N VAL A 129 -15.02 -9.79 -1.67
CA VAL A 129 -13.56 -9.91 -1.46
C VAL A 129 -13.05 -8.78 -0.56
N PRO A 130 -12.29 -9.07 0.52
CA PRO A 130 -11.69 -8.03 1.34
C PRO A 130 -10.68 -7.17 0.55
N LEU A 131 -10.57 -5.90 0.94
CA LEU A 131 -9.51 -5.00 0.48
C LEU A 131 -8.59 -4.68 1.66
N ILE A 132 -7.30 -5.01 1.52
CA ILE A 132 -6.26 -4.67 2.50
C ILE A 132 -5.40 -3.55 1.92
N VAL A 133 -5.21 -2.47 2.68
CA VAL A 133 -4.30 -1.37 2.31
C VAL A 133 -3.07 -1.44 3.19
N HIS A 134 -1.93 -1.79 2.59
CA HIS A 134 -0.65 -1.96 3.27
C HIS A 134 0.29 -0.80 2.92
N ALA A 135 0.51 0.08 3.88
CA ALA A 135 1.33 1.27 3.77
C ALA A 135 2.70 1.08 4.43
N PHE A 136 3.76 1.35 3.67
CA PHE A 136 5.13 1.34 4.15
C PHE A 136 5.62 2.77 4.41
N SER A 137 6.13 3.02 5.62
CA SER A 137 6.63 4.33 6.04
C SER A 137 5.58 5.45 5.90
N ASN A 138 6.01 6.70 6.10
CA ASN A 138 5.17 7.87 5.83
C ASN A 138 4.85 8.04 4.35
N GLY A 139 5.68 7.53 3.44
CA GLY A 139 5.42 7.57 2.00
C GLY A 139 4.08 6.91 1.65
N GLY A 140 3.85 5.69 2.15
CA GLY A 140 2.58 4.99 1.99
C GLY A 140 1.47 5.60 2.85
N ALA A 141 1.78 6.00 4.09
CA ALA A 141 0.78 6.55 5.01
C ALA A 141 0.18 7.90 4.53
N PHE A 142 0.93 8.72 3.80
CA PHE A 142 0.37 9.93 3.16
C PHE A 142 -0.66 9.61 2.08
N VAL A 143 -0.48 8.49 1.36
CA VAL A 143 -1.48 8.02 0.40
C VAL A 143 -2.70 7.48 1.14
N VAL A 144 -2.50 6.78 2.28
CA VAL A 144 -3.60 6.35 3.16
C VAL A 144 -4.41 7.54 3.68
N GLU A 145 -3.76 8.57 4.23
CA GLU A 145 -4.42 9.81 4.66
C GLU A 145 -5.26 10.42 3.53
N THR A 146 -4.73 10.42 2.31
CA THR A 146 -5.44 10.96 1.15
C THR A 146 -6.62 10.08 0.72
N ILE A 147 -6.47 8.76 0.77
CA ILE A 147 -7.57 7.80 0.55
C ILE A 147 -8.68 8.01 1.58
N GLU A 148 -8.33 8.14 2.87
CA GLU A 148 -9.29 8.37 3.94
C GLU A 148 -10.05 9.69 3.76
N ASN A 149 -9.34 10.77 3.40
CA ASN A 149 -9.97 12.05 3.09
C ASN A 149 -10.95 11.93 1.91
N LEU A 150 -10.57 11.22 0.83
CA LEU A 150 -11.45 10.99 -0.32
C LEU A 150 -12.72 10.21 0.08
N ILE A 151 -12.58 9.19 0.94
CA ILE A 151 -13.72 8.41 1.45
C ILE A 151 -14.65 9.27 2.32
N GLN A 152 -14.08 10.11 3.18
CA GLN A 152 -14.86 11.02 4.04
C GLN A 152 -15.58 12.08 3.22
N GLU A 153 -14.90 12.72 2.27
CA GLU A 153 -15.49 13.67 1.33
C GLU A 153 -16.65 13.02 0.55
N ASN A 154 -16.45 11.80 0.03
CA ASN A 154 -17.48 11.04 -0.67
C ASN A 154 -18.70 10.75 0.20
N SER A 155 -18.48 10.36 1.45
CA SER A 155 -19.57 10.07 2.41
C SER A 155 -20.41 11.31 2.71
N GLN A 156 -19.75 12.47 2.92
CA GLN A 156 -20.44 13.75 3.13
C GLN A 156 -21.20 14.21 1.89
N ASP A 157 -20.65 13.98 0.70
CA ASP A 157 -21.33 14.32 -0.55
C ASP A 157 -22.61 13.50 -0.74
N VAL A 158 -22.55 12.19 -0.50
CA VAL A 158 -23.73 11.31 -0.55
C VAL A 158 -24.80 11.77 0.43
N GLU A 159 -24.43 12.09 1.68
CA GLU A 159 -25.35 12.59 2.71
C GLU A 159 -26.01 13.92 2.31
N ARG A 160 -25.23 14.85 1.72
CA ARG A 160 -25.75 16.12 1.18
C ARG A 160 -26.72 15.90 0.03
N THR A 161 -26.41 15.00 -0.90
CA THR A 161 -27.30 14.70 -2.04
C THR A 161 -28.62 14.09 -1.59
N VAL A 162 -28.59 13.19 -0.59
CA VAL A 162 -29.81 12.61 0.01
C VAL A 162 -30.63 13.69 0.72
N SER A 163 -29.97 14.60 1.44
CA SER A 163 -30.63 15.66 2.21
C SER A 163 -31.18 16.80 1.33
N ASN A 164 -30.56 17.06 0.18
CA ASN A 164 -30.99 18.12 -0.75
C ASN A 164 -30.75 17.75 -2.23
N PRO A 165 -31.70 17.03 -2.85
CA PRO A 165 -31.58 16.52 -4.23
C PRO A 165 -31.45 17.61 -5.30
N GLY A 166 -31.76 18.88 -5.00
CA GLY A 166 -31.70 20.00 -5.94
C GLY A 166 -30.32 20.64 -6.12
N THR A 167 -29.30 20.18 -5.40
CA THR A 167 -27.93 20.76 -5.39
C THR A 167 -26.86 19.86 -5.99
N VAL A 168 -27.24 18.92 -6.86
CA VAL A 168 -26.28 18.00 -7.51
C VAL A 168 -25.23 18.80 -8.29
N ILE A 169 -24.02 18.88 -7.74
CA ILE A 169 -22.84 19.23 -8.52
C ILE A 169 -22.52 17.99 -9.36
N GLU A 170 -22.40 18.16 -10.67
CA GLU A 170 -21.98 17.12 -11.62
C GLU A 170 -20.55 16.67 -11.25
N LYS A 171 -20.44 15.72 -10.32
CA LYS A 171 -19.18 15.05 -9.93
C LYS A 171 -19.08 13.74 -10.69
N ASP A 172 -17.84 13.26 -10.85
CA ASP A 172 -17.55 11.95 -11.44
C ASP A 172 -18.22 10.84 -10.61
N THR A 173 -19.43 10.46 -11.02
CA THR A 173 -20.25 9.44 -10.36
C THR A 173 -19.49 8.12 -10.28
N LYS A 174 -18.60 7.84 -11.24
CA LYS A 174 -17.86 6.58 -11.24
C LYS A 174 -16.79 6.56 -10.17
N LEU A 175 -16.08 7.67 -9.96
CA LEU A 175 -15.13 7.79 -8.86
C LEU A 175 -15.82 7.67 -7.50
N GLN A 176 -17.02 8.23 -7.35
CA GLN A 176 -17.80 8.12 -6.11
C GLN A 176 -18.20 6.67 -5.81
N GLU A 177 -18.72 5.95 -6.80
CA GLU A 177 -19.04 4.52 -6.70
C GLU A 177 -17.80 3.68 -6.34
N ASN A 178 -16.68 3.91 -7.04
CA ASN A 178 -15.44 3.19 -6.81
C ASN A 178 -14.87 3.47 -5.41
N THR A 179 -14.95 4.73 -4.96
CA THR A 179 -14.52 5.14 -3.62
C THR A 179 -15.37 4.46 -2.54
N GLN A 180 -16.69 4.42 -2.72
CA GLN A 180 -17.58 3.75 -1.78
C GLN A 180 -17.32 2.24 -1.74
N LEU A 181 -17.19 1.60 -2.90
CA LEU A 181 -16.88 0.16 -2.97
C LEU A 181 -15.57 -0.18 -2.26
N ALA A 182 -14.50 0.60 -2.52
CA ALA A 182 -13.22 0.43 -1.86
C ALA A 182 -13.34 0.63 -0.34
N ALA A 183 -14.04 1.67 0.13
CA ALA A 183 -14.27 1.90 1.55
C ALA A 183 -14.95 0.70 2.22
N ASP A 184 -16.00 0.17 1.61
CA ASP A 184 -16.74 -0.98 2.12
C ASP A 184 -15.87 -2.23 2.20
N ARG A 185 -15.00 -2.46 1.20
CA ARG A 185 -14.07 -3.61 1.22
C ARG A 185 -12.88 -3.40 2.16
N ILE A 186 -12.45 -2.16 2.42
CA ILE A 186 -11.46 -1.84 3.45
C ILE A 186 -11.99 -2.22 4.83
N ARG A 187 -13.28 -2.01 5.12
CA ARG A 187 -13.89 -2.44 6.40
C ARG A 187 -13.81 -3.95 6.62
N LEU A 188 -13.78 -4.74 5.55
CA LEU A 188 -13.60 -6.19 5.64
C LEU A 188 -12.13 -6.60 5.82
N GLY A 189 -11.20 -5.95 5.10
CA GLY A 189 -9.79 -6.34 5.07
C GLY A 189 -8.89 -5.63 6.09
N GLY A 190 -9.00 -4.31 6.16
CA GLY A 190 -8.25 -3.46 7.10
C GLY A 190 -7.06 -2.72 6.50
N GLN A 191 -6.34 -2.02 7.37
CA GLN A 191 -5.15 -1.22 7.02
C GLN A 191 -3.92 -1.76 7.74
N VAL A 192 -2.81 -1.96 7.02
CA VAL A 192 -1.53 -2.41 7.56
C VAL A 192 -0.54 -1.25 7.49
N PHE A 193 0.11 -0.94 8.61
CA PHE A 193 1.17 0.05 8.70
C PHE A 193 2.48 -0.64 9.05
N ASP A 194 3.44 -0.57 8.13
CA ASP A 194 4.79 -1.14 8.25
C ASP A 194 5.79 0.02 8.39
N SER A 195 6.39 0.13 9.58
CA SER A 195 7.18 1.29 10.01
C SER A 195 6.41 2.63 9.89
N ALA A 196 5.12 2.67 10.21
CA ALA A 196 4.27 3.86 10.04
C ALA A 196 3.11 3.93 11.06
N PRO A 197 2.47 5.11 11.20
CA PRO A 197 2.98 6.43 10.83
C PRO A 197 4.16 6.83 11.73
N ALA A 198 5.02 7.70 11.20
CA ALA A 198 6.17 8.25 11.91
C ALA A 198 5.99 9.74 12.16
N MET A 199 6.38 10.22 13.34
CA MET A 199 6.42 11.65 13.64
C MET A 199 7.34 12.38 12.66
N MET A 200 6.83 13.43 12.04
CA MET A 200 7.62 14.20 11.05
C MET A 200 8.59 15.14 11.76
N HIS A 201 9.87 14.76 11.81
CA HIS A 201 10.96 15.64 12.21
C HIS A 201 11.95 15.86 11.06
N LEU A 202 12.59 17.03 11.06
CA LEU A 202 13.51 17.44 9.99
C LEU A 202 14.63 16.41 9.77
N GLN A 203 15.21 15.89 10.86
CA GLN A 203 16.29 14.91 10.79
C GLN A 203 15.86 13.57 10.16
N ALA A 204 14.65 13.07 10.44
CA ALA A 204 14.13 11.87 9.78
C ALA A 204 13.93 12.13 8.29
N GLY A 205 13.37 13.30 7.92
CA GLY A 205 13.22 13.67 6.52
C GLY A 205 14.56 13.69 5.77
N VAL A 206 15.58 14.32 6.36
CA VAL A 206 16.94 14.33 5.78
C VAL A 206 17.52 12.92 5.65
N THR A 207 17.33 12.07 6.67
CA THR A 207 17.82 10.68 6.69
C THR A 207 17.10 9.82 5.64
N ALA A 208 15.76 9.93 5.54
CA ALA A 208 14.95 9.25 4.54
C ALA A 208 15.34 9.62 3.10
N ILE A 209 15.61 10.91 2.83
CA ILE A 209 16.14 11.36 1.53
C ILE A 209 17.51 10.73 1.25
N GLY A 210 18.32 10.57 2.28
CA GLY A 210 19.62 9.90 2.19
C GLY A 210 19.51 8.46 1.70
N HIS A 211 18.52 7.71 2.23
CA HIS A 211 18.21 6.35 1.79
C HIS A 211 17.58 6.28 0.41
N ALA A 212 16.77 7.28 0.03
CA ALA A 212 16.14 7.33 -1.29
C ALA A 212 17.13 7.67 -2.42
N ILE A 213 18.23 8.39 -2.14
CA ILE A 213 19.23 8.80 -3.13
C ILE A 213 20.62 8.27 -2.75
N PRO A 214 20.87 6.94 -2.84
CA PRO A 214 22.14 6.36 -2.40
C PRO A 214 23.30 6.63 -3.38
N GLY A 215 23.02 6.76 -4.68
CA GLY A 215 24.03 6.69 -5.74
C GLY A 215 24.76 8.00 -6.09
N SER A 216 24.25 9.17 -5.70
CA SER A 216 24.87 10.46 -6.04
C SER A 216 24.93 11.39 -4.83
N ALA A 217 26.13 11.58 -4.27
CA ALA A 217 26.33 12.40 -3.08
C ALA A 217 25.99 13.88 -3.34
N ILE A 218 26.36 14.41 -4.51
CA ILE A 218 26.08 15.81 -4.88
C ILE A 218 24.56 16.02 -4.99
N LEU A 219 23.86 15.13 -5.69
CA LEU A 219 22.40 15.21 -5.81
C LEU A 219 21.72 15.06 -4.45
N ARG A 220 22.16 14.08 -3.64
CA ARG A 220 21.62 13.85 -2.29
C ARG A 220 21.74 15.10 -1.41
N VAL A 221 22.94 15.68 -1.31
CA VAL A 221 23.18 16.88 -0.49
C VAL A 221 22.37 18.06 -1.02
N GLY A 222 22.30 18.23 -2.34
CA GLY A 222 21.47 19.26 -2.97
C GLY A 222 19.99 19.12 -2.62
N VAL A 223 19.42 17.92 -2.75
CA VAL A 223 18.01 17.64 -2.41
C VAL A 223 17.75 17.80 -0.91
N GLN A 224 18.64 17.32 -0.04
CA GLN A 224 18.54 17.51 1.41
C GLN A 224 18.57 19.00 1.80
N ALA A 225 19.41 19.81 1.16
CA ALA A 225 19.47 21.24 1.39
C ALA A 225 18.16 21.93 0.97
N VAL A 226 17.66 21.63 -0.24
CA VAL A 226 16.37 22.16 -0.71
C VAL A 226 15.23 21.75 0.21
N PHE A 227 15.17 20.47 0.61
CA PHE A 227 14.19 19.97 1.57
C PHE A 227 14.25 20.72 2.91
N GLY A 228 15.45 20.91 3.46
CA GLY A 228 15.65 21.64 4.71
C GLY A 228 15.18 23.09 4.63
N ILE A 229 15.48 23.78 3.51
CA ILE A 229 15.02 25.16 3.27
C ILE A 229 13.49 25.21 3.20
N VAL A 230 12.86 24.33 2.40
CA VAL A 230 11.39 24.32 2.26
C VAL A 230 10.71 23.98 3.58
N ALA A 231 11.23 23.01 4.33
CA ALA A 231 10.72 22.66 5.66
C ALA A 231 10.82 23.85 6.63
N ALA A 232 11.95 24.57 6.64
CA ALA A 232 12.14 25.75 7.48
C ALA A 232 11.16 26.88 7.09
N LEU A 233 10.97 27.14 5.79
CA LEU A 233 9.99 28.10 5.30
C LEU A 233 8.56 27.71 5.70
N GLY A 234 8.22 26.42 5.62
CA GLY A 234 6.92 25.91 6.07
C GLY A 234 6.67 26.16 7.56
N VAL A 235 7.70 25.98 8.41
CA VAL A 235 7.62 26.31 9.84
C VAL A 235 7.44 27.81 10.07
N VAL A 236 8.16 28.66 9.33
CA VAL A 236 8.00 30.13 9.41
C VAL A 236 6.58 30.53 9.00
N TYR A 237 6.07 29.98 7.90
CA TYR A 237 4.70 30.22 7.43
C TYR A 237 3.65 29.80 8.46
N ALA A 238 3.77 28.60 9.04
CA ALA A 238 2.87 28.11 10.08
C ALA A 238 2.85 29.04 11.30
N ARG A 239 4.03 29.52 11.74
CA ARG A 239 4.14 30.48 12.85
C ARG A 239 3.55 31.85 12.52
N ALA A 240 3.75 32.34 11.30
CA ALA A 240 3.27 33.65 10.87
C ALA A 240 1.74 33.69 10.67
N THR A 241 1.14 32.58 10.24
CA THR A 241 -0.30 32.50 9.93
C THR A 241 -1.12 31.85 11.05
N GLY A 242 -0.49 31.16 12.00
CA GLY A 242 -1.17 30.33 12.98
C GLY A 242 -1.72 29.03 12.41
N ALA A 243 -1.50 28.74 11.12
CA ALA A 243 -1.96 27.50 10.50
C ALA A 243 -1.16 26.29 11.05
N PRO A 244 -1.79 25.12 11.24
CA PRO A 244 -1.09 23.93 11.67
C PRO A 244 -0.07 23.50 10.61
N GLY A 245 1.14 23.14 11.04
CA GLY A 245 2.15 22.61 10.15
C GLY A 245 1.74 21.24 9.59
N ARG A 246 2.26 20.88 8.41
CA ARG A 246 1.95 19.60 7.74
C ARG A 246 2.08 18.37 8.64
N GLY A 247 3.13 18.31 9.47
CA GLY A 247 3.33 17.18 10.39
C GLY A 247 2.27 17.10 11.49
N VAL A 248 1.73 18.24 11.94
CA VAL A 248 0.62 18.28 12.90
C VAL A 248 -0.66 17.81 12.23
N VAL A 249 -0.97 18.30 11.02
CA VAL A 249 -2.14 17.88 10.25
C VAL A 249 -2.10 16.37 9.98
N PHE A 250 -0.94 15.85 9.56
CA PHE A 250 -0.76 14.42 9.34
C PHE A 250 -0.99 13.62 10.61
N TRP A 251 -0.35 14.01 11.71
CA TRP A 251 -0.44 13.27 12.96
C TRP A 251 -1.85 13.29 13.54
N ASP A 252 -2.52 14.45 13.50
CA ASP A 252 -3.92 14.58 13.94
C ASP A 252 -4.84 13.69 13.08
N HIS A 253 -4.68 13.69 11.76
CA HIS A 253 -5.41 12.76 10.89
C HIS A 253 -5.14 11.30 11.30
N MET A 254 -3.89 10.91 11.50
CA MET A 254 -3.55 9.56 11.94
C MET A 254 -4.07 9.23 13.36
N GLN A 255 -4.29 10.21 14.23
CA GLN A 255 -4.93 10.01 15.54
C GLN A 255 -6.45 9.80 15.42
N GLN A 256 -7.11 10.56 14.53
CA GLN A 256 -8.57 10.53 14.34
C GLN A 256 -9.04 9.50 13.31
N SER A 257 -8.12 8.96 12.51
CA SER A 257 -8.41 7.98 11.46
C SER A 257 -9.29 6.85 12.00
N ASN A 258 -10.45 6.66 11.38
CA ASN A 258 -11.36 5.59 11.72
C ASN A 258 -12.29 5.31 10.54
N LEU A 259 -11.90 4.38 9.68
CA LEU A 259 -12.77 3.90 8.60
C LEU A 259 -13.77 2.83 9.07
N GLY A 260 -13.80 2.49 10.36
CA GLY A 260 -14.56 1.34 10.87
C GLY A 260 -13.94 0.01 10.44
N CYS A 261 -12.63 -0.02 10.22
CA CYS A 261 -11.88 -1.19 9.82
C CYS A 261 -10.82 -1.54 10.87
N LYS A 262 -10.43 -2.82 10.92
CA LYS A 262 -9.30 -3.25 11.75
C LYS A 262 -7.98 -2.72 11.20
N GLN A 263 -7.05 -2.40 12.10
CA GLN A 263 -5.73 -1.91 11.73
C GLN A 263 -4.62 -2.76 12.32
N TYR A 264 -3.54 -2.87 11.56
CA TYR A 264 -2.42 -3.74 11.84
C TYR A 264 -1.14 -2.93 11.81
N TYR A 265 -0.30 -3.08 12.81
CA TYR A 265 0.98 -2.37 12.90
C TYR A 265 2.12 -3.37 13.03
N ILE A 266 3.21 -3.12 12.31
CA ILE A 266 4.49 -3.79 12.53
C ILE A 266 5.60 -2.74 12.47
N TYR A 267 6.39 -2.67 13.53
CA TYR A 267 7.44 -1.66 13.72
C TYR A 267 8.54 -2.18 14.64
N SER A 268 9.69 -1.51 14.66
CA SER A 268 10.83 -1.85 15.50
C SER A 268 11.18 -0.76 16.50
N VAL A 269 11.72 -1.14 17.66
CA VAL A 269 12.23 -0.19 18.67
C VAL A 269 13.42 0.61 18.15
N ASP A 270 14.29 -0.03 17.36
CA ASP A 270 15.51 0.57 16.81
C ASP A 270 15.33 1.17 15.41
N ASP A 271 14.09 1.35 14.95
CA ASP A 271 13.80 2.00 13.67
C ASP A 271 14.24 3.48 13.73
N GLU A 272 15.24 3.82 12.93
CA GLU A 272 15.85 5.16 12.94
C GLU A 272 14.96 6.27 12.37
N LEU A 273 13.86 5.91 11.69
CA LEU A 273 12.92 6.85 11.08
C LEU A 273 11.56 6.86 11.79
N THR A 274 11.17 5.75 12.41
CA THR A 274 9.88 5.59 13.08
C THR A 274 10.08 5.43 14.58
N ASP A 275 9.76 6.49 15.33
CA ASP A 275 9.86 6.47 16.79
C ASP A 275 8.79 5.55 17.41
N ALA A 276 9.24 4.42 17.95
CA ALA A 276 8.39 3.42 18.58
C ALA A 276 7.59 3.98 19.76
N LYS A 277 8.12 4.94 20.52
CA LYS A 277 7.40 5.54 21.66
C LYS A 277 6.16 6.30 21.19
N TYR A 278 6.31 7.16 20.18
CA TYR A 278 5.16 7.90 19.64
C TYR A 278 4.15 6.97 18.98
N LEU A 279 4.61 5.89 18.34
CA LEU A 279 3.72 4.90 17.75
C LEU A 279 2.99 4.07 18.82
N ASP A 280 3.67 3.68 19.91
CA ASP A 280 3.07 3.03 21.09
C ASP A 280 1.96 3.92 21.69
N GLU A 281 2.22 5.21 21.87
CA GLU A 281 1.25 6.21 22.35
C GLU A 281 0.06 6.37 21.41
N LEU A 282 0.30 6.43 20.09
CA LEU A 282 -0.74 6.51 19.07
C LEU A 282 -1.65 5.27 19.11
N ILE A 283 -1.05 4.07 19.12
CA ILE A 283 -1.79 2.80 19.16
C ILE A 283 -2.64 2.72 20.43
N ALA A 284 -2.09 3.09 21.58
CA ALA A 284 -2.82 3.12 22.84
C ALA A 284 -4.02 4.07 22.78
N TYR A 285 -3.81 5.30 22.29
CA TYR A 285 -4.86 6.29 22.12
C TYR A 285 -5.99 5.79 21.20
N ARG A 286 -5.64 5.19 20.05
CA ARG A 286 -6.64 4.70 19.09
C ARG A 286 -7.43 3.50 19.61
N LYS A 287 -6.77 2.59 20.36
CA LYS A 287 -7.46 1.50 21.07
C LYS A 287 -8.46 2.03 22.09
N GLU A 288 -8.11 3.08 22.84
CA GLU A 288 -9.03 3.74 23.78
C GLU A 288 -10.26 4.33 23.06
N LYS A 289 -10.08 4.81 21.82
CA LYS A 289 -11.17 5.29 20.94
C LYS A 289 -11.97 4.17 20.27
N GLY A 290 -11.71 2.91 20.59
CA GLY A 290 -12.46 1.76 20.08
C GLY A 290 -12.02 1.29 18.69
N VAL A 291 -10.87 1.74 18.19
CA VAL A 291 -10.30 1.19 16.95
C VAL A 291 -9.72 -0.19 17.25
N GLU A 292 -10.14 -1.20 16.48
CA GLU A 292 -9.58 -2.55 16.58
C GLU A 292 -8.16 -2.58 16.02
N ILE A 293 -7.17 -2.85 16.88
CA ILE A 293 -5.75 -2.81 16.50
C ILE A 293 -5.00 -4.06 16.96
N THR A 294 -4.32 -4.70 16.00
CA THR A 294 -3.27 -5.70 16.24
C THR A 294 -1.91 -5.08 15.96
N ALA A 295 -0.93 -5.24 16.85
CA ALA A 295 0.39 -4.63 16.69
C ALA A 295 1.50 -5.62 17.04
N ILE A 296 2.54 -5.68 16.19
CA ILE A 296 3.80 -6.38 16.44
C ILE A 296 4.88 -5.34 16.64
N ARG A 297 5.43 -5.30 17.85
CA ARG A 297 6.57 -4.48 18.23
C ARG A 297 7.81 -5.35 18.27
N LEU A 298 8.71 -5.15 17.31
CA LEU A 298 9.98 -5.88 17.18
C LEU A 298 11.07 -5.18 17.98
N GLU A 299 12.01 -5.94 18.54
CA GLU A 299 13.15 -5.35 19.26
C GLU A 299 14.18 -4.71 18.32
N SER A 300 14.43 -5.34 17.17
CA SER A 300 15.42 -4.83 16.21
C SER A 300 15.08 -5.20 14.78
N SER A 301 14.96 -4.23 13.88
CA SER A 301 14.80 -4.41 12.45
C SER A 301 14.92 -3.05 11.76
N PRO A 302 15.74 -2.92 10.70
CA PRO A 302 15.80 -1.70 9.93
C PRO A 302 14.44 -1.29 9.37
N HIS A 303 14.27 0.01 9.19
CA HIS A 303 13.06 0.64 8.64
C HIS A 303 12.57 -0.09 7.37
N VAL A 304 11.28 -0.43 7.34
CA VAL A 304 10.57 -1.16 6.26
C VAL A 304 11.22 -2.49 5.82
N GLN A 305 12.12 -3.06 6.62
CA GLN A 305 12.81 -4.33 6.31
C GLN A 305 12.37 -5.47 7.24
N HIS A 306 11.19 -5.38 7.85
CA HIS A 306 10.68 -6.38 8.80
C HIS A 306 10.51 -7.76 8.17
N LEU A 307 9.98 -7.87 6.95
CA LEU A 307 9.90 -9.15 6.22
C LEU A 307 11.28 -9.79 5.98
N LYS A 308 12.29 -8.97 5.72
CA LYS A 308 13.66 -9.46 5.48
C LYS A 308 14.34 -9.89 6.79
N SER A 309 14.12 -9.14 7.86
CA SER A 309 14.81 -9.34 9.15
C SER A 309 14.14 -10.43 9.99
N HIS A 310 12.80 -10.53 9.94
CA HIS A 310 11.98 -11.45 10.71
C HIS A 310 10.96 -12.16 9.82
N PRO A 311 11.39 -12.97 8.84
CA PRO A 311 10.50 -13.56 7.84
C PRO A 311 9.39 -14.39 8.49
N GLU A 312 9.68 -15.22 9.49
CA GLU A 312 8.67 -16.08 10.12
C GLU A 312 7.59 -15.25 10.83
N VAL A 313 7.99 -14.27 11.63
CA VAL A 313 7.07 -13.37 12.35
C VAL A 313 6.22 -12.57 11.34
N TYR A 314 6.84 -12.06 10.28
CA TYR A 314 6.15 -11.28 9.28
C TYR A 314 5.17 -12.12 8.45
N ASN A 315 5.54 -13.36 8.08
CA ASN A 315 4.65 -14.26 7.36
C ASN A 315 3.44 -14.63 8.24
N GLN A 316 3.66 -14.97 9.50
CA GLN A 316 2.57 -15.26 10.44
C GLN A 316 1.66 -14.06 10.66
N PHE A 317 2.23 -12.85 10.76
CA PHE A 317 1.46 -11.61 10.84
C PHE A 317 0.51 -11.45 9.65
N VAL A 318 1.01 -11.68 8.44
CA VAL A 318 0.23 -11.60 7.20
C VAL A 318 -0.82 -12.71 7.11
N ASP A 319 -0.47 -13.94 7.53
CA ASP A 319 -1.41 -15.06 7.55
C ASP A 319 -2.60 -14.76 8.47
N ASN A 320 -2.35 -14.25 9.68
CA ASN A 320 -3.40 -13.85 10.62
C ASN A 320 -4.30 -12.74 10.05
N ILE A 321 -3.72 -11.72 9.38
CA ILE A 321 -4.50 -10.65 8.73
C ILE A 321 -5.47 -11.23 7.69
N LEU A 322 -5.00 -12.16 6.86
CA LEU A 322 -5.81 -12.75 5.80
C LEU A 322 -6.91 -13.67 6.37
N GLU A 323 -6.61 -14.42 7.43
CA GLU A 323 -7.60 -15.23 8.13
C GLU A 323 -8.72 -14.37 8.71
N GLU A 324 -8.36 -13.28 9.42
CA GLU A 324 -9.32 -12.34 10.00
C GLU A 324 -10.17 -11.65 8.93
N ALA A 325 -9.55 -11.18 7.84
CA ALA A 325 -10.26 -10.58 6.71
C ALA A 325 -11.24 -11.58 6.05
N GLY A 326 -10.83 -12.84 5.92
CA GLY A 326 -11.68 -13.91 5.39
C GLY A 326 -12.89 -14.22 6.28
N MET A 327 -12.72 -14.16 7.61
CA MET A 327 -13.82 -14.31 8.56
C MET A 327 -14.84 -13.16 8.42
N HIS A 328 -14.39 -11.91 8.39
CA HIS A 328 -15.27 -10.74 8.26
C HIS A 328 -16.07 -10.72 6.94
N ALA A 329 -15.45 -11.17 5.85
CA ALA A 329 -16.13 -11.30 4.56
C ALA A 329 -17.16 -12.43 4.53
N SER A 330 -17.04 -13.44 5.40
CA SER A 330 -17.97 -14.58 5.45
C SER A 330 -19.14 -14.34 6.40
N SER A 331 -19.03 -13.37 7.32
CA SER A 331 -20.04 -13.05 8.34
C SER A 331 -21.02 -11.92 7.94
N ASN A 332 -20.82 -11.23 6.82
CA ASN A 332 -21.57 -10.03 6.39
C ASN A 332 -22.18 -10.16 4.99
#